data_AF-A0A2E3B384-F1
#
_entry.id   AF-A0A2E3B384-F1
#
_cell.length_a   1.000
_cell.length_b   1.000
_cell.length_c   1.000
_cell.angle_alpha   90.00
_cell.angle_beta   90.00
_cell.angle_gamma   90.00
#
_symmetry.space_group_name_H-M   'P 1'
#
loop_
_entity.id
_entity.type
_entity.pdbx_description
1 polymer ?
#
loop_
_entity_poly.entity_id
_entity_poly.type
_entity_poly.pdbx_seq_one_letter_code
_entity_poly.pdbx_strand_id
1 'polypeptide(L)'
;MFNSENKNSDITLCIFPHLKEFLVIDTRLDKELIDENSILSLSLDNILNDEFHNNVINEFSKQLKSNGIDFIRLISLPQKIEKSIRNEIIKIIINELGVANDNLSQIGIIFFNKEILQLSKDQLKNALIEVFADKTDNYFIETLSDKIMELIKLEIDYVKDNYKSNIENIISENDNSYMTLWKKGS
;
A
#
# COMPACT_ATOMS: atom_id res chain seq x y z
N MET A 1 -1.55 1.94 -14.89
CA MET A 1 -1.99 3.33 -15.12
C MET A 1 -3.47 3.35 -14.74
N PHE A 2 -3.78 3.71 -13.49
CA PHE A 2 -5.11 3.60 -12.83
C PHE A 2 -6.01 2.46 -13.39
N ASN A 3 -5.82 1.23 -12.92
CA ASN A 3 -6.61 0.09 -13.40
C ASN A 3 -8.11 0.37 -13.22
N SER A 4 -8.89 0.14 -14.28
CA SER A 4 -10.35 0.29 -14.32
C SER A 4 -11.09 -0.56 -13.27
N GLU A 5 -10.42 -1.55 -12.68
CA GLU A 5 -10.92 -2.35 -11.56
C GLU A 5 -11.18 -1.51 -10.29
N ASN A 6 -10.49 -0.37 -10.12
CA ASN A 6 -10.67 0.50 -8.95
C ASN A 6 -11.88 1.45 -9.06
N LYS A 7 -12.50 1.62 -10.24
CA LYS A 7 -13.61 2.58 -10.42
C LYS A 7 -14.87 2.22 -9.62
N ASN A 8 -15.06 0.93 -9.33
CA ASN A 8 -16.21 0.43 -8.59
C ASN A 8 -15.88 0.07 -7.14
N SER A 9 -14.69 0.42 -6.66
CA SER A 9 -14.31 0.19 -5.28
C SER A 9 -15.02 1.18 -4.37
N ASP A 10 -15.51 0.67 -3.24
CA ASP A 10 -16.11 1.51 -2.19
C ASP A 10 -15.04 2.06 -1.26
N ILE A 11 -13.91 1.37 -1.13
CA ILE A 11 -12.77 1.79 -0.33
C ILE A 11 -11.55 1.84 -1.24
N THR A 12 -10.80 2.93 -1.24
CA THR A 12 -9.57 3.05 -2.04
C THR A 12 -8.38 3.36 -1.15
N LEU A 13 -7.33 2.53 -1.25
CA LEU A 13 -6.06 2.69 -0.54
C LEU A 13 -5.04 3.39 -1.45
N CYS A 14 -4.55 4.53 -1.02
CA CYS A 14 -3.49 5.28 -1.69
C CYS A 14 -2.16 5.03 -0.97
N ILE A 15 -1.31 4.18 -1.55
CA ILE A 15 -0.07 3.72 -0.96
C ILE A 15 1.12 4.47 -1.57
N PHE A 16 1.95 5.03 -0.70
CA PHE A 16 3.22 5.66 -1.02
C PHE A 16 4.35 4.70 -0.58
N PRO A 17 5.11 4.12 -1.51
CA PRO A 17 5.99 2.99 -1.24
C PRO A 17 7.00 3.18 -0.10
N HIS A 18 7.46 4.41 0.12
CA HIS A 18 8.50 4.68 1.11
C HIS A 18 7.99 5.47 2.33
N LEU A 19 6.75 5.93 2.33
CA LEU A 19 6.16 6.58 3.48
C LEU A 19 5.62 5.55 4.48
N LYS A 20 5.64 5.94 5.76
CA LYS A 20 4.99 5.20 6.84
C LYS A 20 3.49 5.43 6.92
N GLU A 21 2.96 6.36 6.14
CA GLU A 21 1.54 6.72 6.14
C GLU A 21 0.94 6.45 4.77
N PHE A 22 -0.33 6.04 4.76
CA PHE A 22 -1.11 5.86 3.56
C PHE A 22 -2.52 6.40 3.76
N LEU A 23 -3.17 6.81 2.67
CA LEU A 23 -4.52 7.34 2.73
C LEU A 23 -5.54 6.26 2.41
N VAL A 24 -6.66 6.32 3.13
CA VAL A 24 -7.86 5.56 2.82
C VAL A 24 -8.97 6.52 2.45
N ILE A 25 -9.56 6.30 1.28
CA ILE A 25 -10.73 7.02 0.80
C ILE A 25 -11.93 6.07 0.92
N ASP A 26 -12.85 6.40 1.80
CA ASP A 26 -14.09 5.64 2.02
C ASP A 26 -15.25 6.30 1.29
N THR A 27 -15.71 5.65 0.23
CA THR A 27 -16.76 6.13 -0.69
C THR A 27 -18.07 5.36 -0.55
N ARG A 28 -18.26 4.60 0.55
CA ARG A 28 -19.47 3.82 0.80
C ARG A 28 -20.72 4.71 0.79
N LEU A 29 -21.77 4.24 0.11
CA LEU A 29 -23.01 4.96 -0.23
C LEU A 29 -23.92 5.35 0.95
N ASP A 30 -23.61 4.92 2.18
CA ASP A 30 -24.38 5.27 3.37
C ASP A 30 -24.14 6.72 3.85
N LYS A 31 -23.24 7.46 3.19
CA LYS A 31 -23.04 8.91 3.38
C LYS A 31 -23.69 9.67 2.22
N GLU A 32 -24.61 10.59 2.51
CA GLU A 32 -25.31 11.40 1.51
C GLU A 32 -24.36 12.24 0.63
N LEU A 33 -23.16 12.58 1.14
CA LEU A 33 -22.05 13.20 0.41
C LEU A 33 -20.71 12.74 1.00
N ILE A 34 -19.72 12.47 0.14
CA ILE A 34 -18.34 12.18 0.55
C ILE A 34 -17.67 13.51 0.93
N ASP A 35 -17.20 13.59 2.16
CA ASP A 35 -16.60 14.77 2.79
C ASP A 35 -15.17 14.49 3.29
N GLU A 36 -14.53 15.48 3.92
CA GLU A 36 -13.19 15.35 4.50
C GLU A 36 -13.04 14.20 5.52
N ASN A 37 -14.13 13.82 6.21
CA ASN A 37 -14.16 12.68 7.15
C ASN A 37 -14.14 11.32 6.44
N SER A 38 -14.21 11.33 5.12
CA SER A 38 -14.11 10.15 4.28
C SER A 38 -12.66 9.88 3.85
N ILE A 39 -11.71 10.74 4.25
CA ILE A 39 -10.27 10.54 4.04
C ILE A 39 -9.59 10.28 5.38
N LEU A 40 -9.19 9.03 5.59
CA LEU A 40 -8.44 8.61 6.78
C LEU A 40 -6.95 8.51 6.44
N SER A 41 -6.10 9.04 7.32
CA SER A 41 -4.64 8.80 7.24
C SER A 41 -4.31 7.70 8.24
N LEU A 42 -3.74 6.61 7.77
CA LEU A 42 -3.33 5.49 8.60
C LEU A 42 -1.82 5.34 8.58
N SER A 43 -1.25 5.07 9.75
CA SER A 43 0.18 4.76 9.89
C SER A 43 0.40 3.25 9.83
N LEU A 44 1.45 2.85 9.13
CA LEU A 44 1.98 1.49 9.12
C LEU A 44 2.33 1.00 10.52
N ASP A 45 2.73 1.89 11.43
CA ASP A 45 3.07 1.50 12.81
C ASP A 45 1.82 0.99 13.58
N ASN A 46 0.62 1.46 13.21
CA ASN A 46 -0.64 0.95 13.79
C ASN A 46 -1.02 -0.42 13.23
N ILE A 47 -0.56 -0.75 12.02
CA ILE A 47 -0.87 -2.00 11.31
C ILE A 47 0.15 -3.08 11.63
N LEU A 48 1.43 -2.74 11.62
CA LEU A 48 2.54 -3.65 11.86
C LEU A 48 2.83 -3.78 13.37
N ASN A 49 1.77 -4.03 14.14
CA ASN A 49 1.85 -4.20 15.58
C ASN A 49 2.08 -5.68 15.97
N ASP A 50 2.24 -5.95 17.27
CA ASP A 50 2.47 -7.30 17.77
C ASP A 50 1.33 -8.28 17.42
N GLU A 51 0.09 -7.80 17.33
CA GLU A 51 -1.06 -8.62 16.95
C GLU A 51 -0.93 -9.10 15.50
N PHE A 52 -0.61 -8.19 14.57
CA PHE A 52 -0.32 -8.52 13.18
C PHE A 52 0.79 -9.57 13.07
N HIS A 53 1.91 -9.36 13.77
CA HIS A 53 3.04 -10.27 13.74
C HIS A 53 2.66 -11.67 14.24
N ASN A 54 1.95 -11.73 15.38
CA ASN A 54 1.49 -12.99 15.95
C ASN A 54 0.51 -13.71 15.02
N ASN A 55 -0.40 -12.98 14.37
CA ASN A 55 -1.38 -13.56 13.45
C ASN A 55 -0.71 -14.17 12.21
N VAL A 56 0.21 -13.45 11.57
CA VAL A 56 0.97 -13.95 10.42
C VAL A 56 1.80 -15.18 10.79
N ILE A 57 2.53 -15.14 11.91
CA ILE A 57 3.34 -16.27 12.39
C ILE A 57 2.46 -17.49 12.68
N ASN A 58 1.30 -17.29 13.31
CA ASN A 58 0.35 -18.35 13.61
C ASN A 58 -0.23 -18.98 12.34
N GLU A 59 -0.61 -18.18 11.35
CA GLU A 59 -1.12 -18.67 10.07
C GLU A 59 -0.05 -19.47 9.31
N PHE A 60 1.16 -18.93 9.23
CA PHE A 60 2.29 -19.61 8.60
C PHE A 60 2.64 -20.92 9.31
N SER A 61 2.66 -20.93 10.64
CA SER A 61 2.92 -22.12 11.45
C SER A 61 1.87 -23.20 11.21
N LYS A 62 0.59 -22.84 11.03
CA LYS A 62 -0.47 -23.79 10.68
C LYS A 62 -0.26 -24.39 9.29
N GLN A 63 0.18 -23.59 8.32
CA GLN A 63 0.47 -24.08 6.96
C GLN A 63 1.62 -25.09 6.96
N LEU A 64 2.67 -24.86 7.76
CA LEU A 64 3.80 -25.78 7.91
C LEU A 64 3.43 -27.08 8.66
N LYS A 65 2.54 -27.01 9.65
CA LYS A 65 2.11 -28.19 10.44
C LYS A 65 1.12 -29.09 9.71
N SER A 66 0.57 -28.67 8.57
CA SER A 66 -0.33 -29.51 7.78
C SER A 66 0.42 -30.71 7.18
N ASN A 67 -0.03 -31.93 7.47
CA ASN A 67 0.65 -33.18 7.15
C ASN A 67 1.21 -33.23 5.71
N GLY A 68 2.47 -33.65 5.58
CA GLY A 68 3.16 -33.94 4.32
C GLY A 68 3.66 -32.70 3.58
N ILE A 69 4.80 -32.14 4.01
CA ILE A 69 5.53 -31.17 3.22
C ILE A 69 6.36 -31.94 2.18
N ASP A 70 5.96 -31.86 0.92
CA ASP A 70 6.79 -32.21 -0.23
C ASP A 70 7.52 -30.96 -0.75
N PHE A 71 8.54 -31.15 -1.60
CA PHE A 71 9.28 -30.02 -2.19
C PHE A 71 8.37 -29.08 -3.01
N ILE A 72 7.27 -29.58 -3.59
CA ILE A 72 6.30 -28.75 -4.31
C ILE A 72 5.60 -27.78 -3.35
N ARG A 73 5.22 -28.22 -2.15
CA ARG A 73 4.66 -27.35 -1.13
C ARG A 73 5.66 -26.31 -0.66
N LEU A 74 6.95 -26.64 -0.55
CA LEU A 74 8.01 -25.67 -0.22
C LEU A 74 8.11 -24.56 -1.28
N ILE A 75 8.02 -24.91 -2.57
CA ILE A 75 8.03 -23.93 -3.67
C ILE A 75 6.81 -23.00 -3.61
N SER A 76 5.67 -23.49 -3.10
CA SER A 76 4.46 -22.67 -2.91
C SER A 76 4.47 -21.79 -1.66
N LEU A 77 5.41 -21.97 -0.73
CA LEU A 77 5.42 -21.24 0.55
C LEU A 77 5.52 -19.71 0.40
N PRO A 78 6.40 -19.15 -0.45
CA PRO A 78 6.51 -17.69 -0.58
C PRO A 78 5.17 -17.03 -0.96
N GLN A 79 4.45 -17.61 -1.92
CA GLN A 79 3.14 -17.13 -2.34
C GLN A 79 2.09 -17.22 -1.23
N LYS A 80 2.16 -18.28 -0.40
CA LYS A 80 1.25 -18.44 0.73
C LYS A 80 1.53 -17.43 1.83
N ILE A 81 2.81 -17.17 2.14
CA ILE A 81 3.21 -16.13 3.10
C ILE A 81 2.74 -14.77 2.63
N GLU A 82 2.97 -14.44 1.36
CA GLU A 82 2.51 -13.18 0.76
C GLU A 82 0.99 -13.02 0.91
N LYS A 83 0.23 -14.09 0.64
CA LYS A 83 -1.22 -14.10 0.80
C LYS A 83 -1.63 -13.90 2.26
N SER A 84 -0.99 -14.57 3.21
CA SER A 84 -1.26 -14.42 4.66
C SER A 84 -1.00 -12.99 5.12
N ILE A 85 0.14 -12.41 4.75
CA ILE A 85 0.48 -11.01 5.04
C ILE A 85 -0.58 -10.07 4.46
N ARG A 86 -0.91 -10.23 3.16
CA ARG A 86 -1.90 -9.39 2.47
C ARG A 86 -3.27 -9.46 3.15
N ASN A 87 -3.75 -10.66 3.46
CA ASN A 87 -5.04 -10.85 4.10
C ASN A 87 -5.10 -10.18 5.47
N GLU A 88 -4.02 -10.28 6.26
CA GLU A 88 -3.99 -9.71 7.60
C GLU A 88 -3.96 -8.18 7.57
N ILE A 89 -3.16 -7.60 6.67
CA ILE A 89 -3.16 -6.14 6.45
C ILE A 89 -4.57 -5.66 6.09
N ILE A 90 -5.25 -6.35 5.16
CA ILE A 90 -6.60 -5.94 4.75
C ILE A 90 -7.59 -6.05 5.90
N LYS A 91 -7.53 -7.10 6.74
CA LYS A 91 -8.40 -7.21 7.93
C LYS A 91 -8.22 -6.05 8.88
N ILE A 92 -6.97 -5.65 9.15
CA ILE A 92 -6.68 -4.52 10.05
C ILE A 92 -7.25 -3.23 9.47
N ILE A 93 -7.03 -2.98 8.18
CA ILE A 93 -7.60 -1.83 7.47
C ILE A 93 -9.13 -1.83 7.57
N ILE A 94 -9.79 -2.97 7.36
CA ILE A 94 -11.24 -3.12 7.48
C ILE A 94 -11.73 -2.82 8.90
N ASN A 95 -11.01 -3.32 9.92
CA ASN A 95 -11.35 -3.08 11.31
C ASN A 95 -11.24 -1.59 11.67
N GLU A 96 -10.17 -0.91 11.23
CA GLU A 96 -9.99 0.53 11.40
C GLU A 96 -11.11 1.34 10.72
N LEU A 97 -11.65 0.84 9.60
CA LEU A 97 -12.75 1.46 8.87
C LEU A 97 -14.15 1.07 9.38
N GLY A 98 -14.23 0.16 10.37
CA GLY A 98 -15.48 -0.39 10.87
C GLY A 98 -16.32 -1.12 9.81
N VAL A 99 -15.67 -1.72 8.81
CA VAL A 99 -16.33 -2.43 7.70
C VAL A 99 -16.53 -3.90 8.10
N ALA A 100 -17.63 -4.52 7.67
CA ALA A 100 -17.81 -5.96 7.87
C ALA A 100 -16.87 -6.76 6.94
N ASN A 101 -16.22 -7.80 7.48
CA ASN A 101 -15.15 -8.57 6.82
C ASN A 101 -15.55 -9.30 5.52
N ASP A 102 -16.84 -9.33 5.19
CA ASP A 102 -17.44 -10.01 4.04
C ASP A 102 -17.39 -9.21 2.72
N ASN A 103 -17.07 -7.90 2.75
CA ASN A 103 -17.08 -7.01 1.58
C ASN A 103 -15.68 -6.69 0.99
N LEU A 104 -14.73 -7.62 1.11
CA LEU A 104 -13.34 -7.48 0.62
C LEU A 104 -13.21 -7.16 -0.89
N SER A 105 -14.22 -7.52 -1.69
CA SER A 105 -14.23 -7.32 -3.15
C SER A 105 -14.36 -5.86 -3.58
N GLN A 106 -14.55 -4.94 -2.64
CA GLN A 106 -14.78 -3.52 -2.90
C GLN A 106 -13.57 -2.62 -2.55
N ILE A 107 -12.41 -3.21 -2.26
CA ILE A 107 -11.19 -2.45 -1.92
C ILE A 107 -10.31 -2.28 -3.17
N GLY A 108 -10.15 -1.04 -3.60
CA GLY A 108 -9.21 -0.63 -4.65
C GLY A 108 -7.87 -0.19 -4.07
N ILE A 109 -6.78 -0.40 -4.82
CA ILE A 109 -5.44 0.03 -4.41
C ILE A 109 -4.82 0.90 -5.51
N ILE A 110 -4.40 2.10 -5.14
CA ILE A 110 -3.62 3.02 -5.96
C ILE A 110 -2.21 3.06 -5.38
N PHE A 111 -1.25 2.60 -6.18
CA PHE A 111 0.16 2.57 -5.80
C PHE A 111 0.91 3.70 -6.49
N PHE A 112 1.41 4.68 -5.72
CA PHE A 112 2.11 5.86 -6.25
C PHE A 112 3.57 5.53 -6.58
N ASN A 113 3.78 4.89 -7.73
CA ASN A 113 5.11 4.54 -8.25
C ASN A 113 5.80 5.73 -8.96
N LYS A 114 7.05 5.54 -9.40
CA LYS A 114 7.87 6.56 -10.08
C LYS A 114 7.20 7.29 -11.26
N GLU A 115 6.27 6.64 -11.95
CA GLU A 115 5.55 7.25 -13.08
C GLU A 115 4.42 8.16 -12.57
N ILE A 116 3.72 7.74 -11.53
CA ILE A 116 2.62 8.49 -10.92
C ILE A 116 3.15 9.68 -10.09
N LEU A 117 4.35 9.56 -9.51
CA LEU A 117 5.01 10.67 -8.81
C LEU A 117 5.38 11.85 -9.72
N GLN A 118 5.41 11.66 -11.04
CA GLN A 118 5.72 12.72 -12.01
C GLN A 118 4.47 13.49 -12.48
N LEU A 119 3.28 13.09 -12.04
CA LEU A 119 2.03 13.73 -12.45
C LEU A 119 1.96 15.17 -11.94
N SER A 120 1.49 16.08 -12.78
CA SER A 120 1.09 17.41 -12.34
C SER A 120 -0.18 17.32 -11.49
N LYS A 121 -0.43 18.36 -10.67
CA LYS A 121 -1.68 18.47 -9.90
C LYS A 121 -2.91 18.37 -10.81
N ASP A 122 -2.88 19.00 -11.99
CA ASP A 122 -3.98 18.93 -12.96
C ASP A 122 -4.20 17.52 -13.52
N GLN A 123 -3.12 16.79 -13.79
CA GLN A 123 -3.22 15.39 -14.26
C GLN A 123 -3.75 14.47 -13.16
N LEU A 124 -3.30 14.64 -11.91
CA LEU A 124 -3.81 13.92 -10.76
C LEU A 124 -5.30 14.22 -10.55
N LYS A 125 -5.67 15.49 -10.59
CA LYS A 125 -7.07 15.92 -10.46
C LYS A 125 -7.95 15.26 -11.51
N ASN A 126 -7.55 15.28 -12.78
CA ASN A 126 -8.30 14.61 -13.85
C ASN A 126 -8.44 13.10 -13.61
N ALA A 127 -7.38 12.43 -13.15
CA ALA A 127 -7.44 11.01 -12.81
C ALA A 127 -8.38 10.74 -11.63
N LEU A 128 -8.39 11.59 -10.59
CA LEU A 128 -9.31 11.46 -9.46
C LEU A 128 -10.76 11.70 -9.89
N ILE A 129 -11.02 12.67 -10.77
CA ILE A 129 -12.35 12.88 -11.36
C ILE A 129 -12.77 11.61 -12.09
N GLU A 130 -11.93 11.00 -12.91
CA GLU A 130 -12.31 9.77 -13.62
C GLU A 130 -12.65 8.58 -12.70
N VAL A 131 -12.09 8.55 -11.49
CA VAL A 131 -12.29 7.48 -10.49
C VAL A 131 -13.49 7.76 -9.59
N PHE A 132 -13.74 9.03 -9.26
CA PHE A 132 -14.69 9.42 -8.21
C PHE A 132 -15.82 10.37 -8.68
N ALA A 133 -15.87 10.75 -9.97
CA ALA A 133 -16.82 11.76 -10.50
C ALA A 133 -18.28 11.50 -10.14
N ASP A 134 -18.70 10.23 -10.09
CA ASP A 134 -20.10 9.87 -9.81
C ASP A 134 -20.43 9.87 -8.32
N LYS A 135 -19.44 10.08 -7.44
CA LYS A 135 -19.56 9.90 -5.99
C LYS A 135 -19.25 11.15 -5.15
N THR A 136 -18.69 12.22 -5.72
CA THR A 136 -18.20 13.39 -4.95
C THR A 136 -18.43 14.72 -5.65
N ASP A 137 -18.28 15.83 -4.92
CA ASP A 137 -18.21 17.17 -5.51
C ASP A 137 -16.78 17.55 -5.94
N ASN A 138 -16.66 18.64 -6.72
CA ASN A 138 -15.36 19.16 -7.18
C ASN A 138 -14.49 19.74 -6.06
N TYR A 139 -15.09 20.13 -4.93
CA TYR A 139 -14.37 20.68 -3.79
C TYR A 139 -13.58 19.57 -3.09
N PHE A 140 -14.22 18.43 -2.84
CA PHE A 140 -13.59 17.23 -2.30
C PHE A 140 -12.43 16.75 -3.17
N ILE A 141 -12.61 16.72 -4.50
CA ILE A 141 -11.54 16.36 -5.43
C ILE A 141 -10.35 17.31 -5.32
N GLU A 142 -10.58 18.62 -5.18
CA GLU A 142 -9.50 19.59 -5.01
C GLU A 142 -8.73 19.33 -3.71
N THR A 143 -9.45 19.18 -2.58
CA THR A 143 -8.84 18.90 -1.27
C THR A 143 -8.08 17.58 -1.26
N LEU A 144 -8.64 16.52 -1.86
CA LEU A 144 -7.97 15.22 -1.99
C LEU A 144 -6.73 15.33 -2.87
N SER A 145 -6.82 16.05 -3.98
CA SER A 145 -5.68 16.29 -4.86
C SER A 145 -4.56 17.04 -4.13
N ASP A 146 -4.87 18.03 -3.30
CA ASP A 146 -3.89 18.74 -2.50
C ASP A 146 -3.19 17.82 -1.50
N LYS A 147 -3.96 17.03 -0.74
CA LYS A 147 -3.42 16.09 0.25
C LYS A 147 -2.54 15.01 -0.39
N ILE A 148 -2.96 14.45 -1.53
CA ILE A 148 -2.14 13.48 -2.27
C ILE A 148 -0.87 14.16 -2.80
N MET A 149 -0.93 15.40 -3.29
CA MET A 149 0.26 16.10 -3.77
C MET A 149 1.27 16.39 -2.64
N GLU A 150 0.82 16.65 -1.42
CA GLU A 150 1.71 16.76 -0.26
C GLU A 150 2.45 15.45 0.00
N LEU A 151 1.75 14.32 -0.01
CA LEU A 151 2.36 13.00 0.17
C LEU A 151 3.29 12.61 -0.99
N ILE A 152 2.93 12.96 -2.24
CA ILE A 152 3.83 12.78 -3.39
C ILE A 152 5.13 13.56 -3.20
N LYS A 153 5.08 14.80 -2.70
CA LYS A 153 6.29 15.58 -2.42
C LYS A 153 7.14 14.91 -1.35
N LEU A 154 6.53 14.47 -0.25
CA LEU A 154 7.24 13.76 0.82
C LEU A 154 7.90 12.47 0.31
N GLU A 155 7.20 11.70 -0.53
CA GLU A 155 7.73 10.49 -1.16
C GLU A 155 8.92 10.80 -2.08
N ILE A 156 8.83 11.86 -2.89
CA ILE A 156 9.92 12.31 -3.76
C ILE A 156 11.14 12.74 -2.93
N ASP A 157 10.93 13.52 -1.87
CA ASP A 157 12.00 14.03 -1.03
C ASP A 157 12.67 12.89 -0.27
N TYR A 158 11.89 11.94 0.27
CA TYR A 158 12.42 10.72 0.89
C TYR A 158 13.31 9.94 -0.07
N VAL A 159 12.85 9.73 -1.31
CA VAL A 159 13.62 9.00 -2.33
C VAL A 159 14.91 9.74 -2.67
N LYS A 160 14.90 11.07 -2.77
CA LYS A 160 16.10 11.88 -3.05
C LYS A 160 17.10 11.83 -1.92
N ASP A 161 16.64 11.99 -0.68
CA ASP A 161 17.50 12.03 0.50
C ASP A 161 18.18 10.68 0.74
N ASN A 162 17.44 9.58 0.61
CA ASN A 162 18.01 8.25 0.71
C ASN A 162 18.93 7.90 -0.48
N TYR A 163 18.62 8.35 -1.70
CA TYR A 163 19.54 8.14 -2.82
C TYR A 163 20.86 8.89 -2.63
N LYS A 164 20.80 10.13 -2.14
CA LYS A 164 21.98 10.94 -1.85
C LYS A 164 22.80 10.36 -0.69
N SER A 165 22.14 9.99 0.41
CA SER A 165 22.78 9.33 1.56
C SER A 165 23.39 7.99 1.18
N ASN A 166 22.72 7.18 0.35
CA ASN A 166 23.28 5.91 -0.13
C ASN A 166 24.52 6.11 -1.00
N ILE A 167 24.55 7.11 -1.88
CA ILE A 167 25.74 7.41 -2.69
C ILE A 167 26.88 7.95 -1.81
N GLU A 168 26.58 8.83 -0.86
CA GLU A 168 27.57 9.33 0.09
C GLU A 168 28.14 8.17 0.94
N ASN A 169 27.30 7.26 1.43
CA ASN A 169 27.70 6.06 2.17
C ASN A 169 28.53 5.10 1.29
N ILE A 170 28.12 4.84 0.04
CA ILE A 170 28.88 4.00 -0.91
C ILE A 170 30.25 4.60 -1.25
N ILE A 171 30.36 5.93 -1.29
CA ILE A 171 31.62 6.62 -1.58
C ILE A 171 32.49 6.71 -0.32
N SER A 172 31.89 6.80 0.87
CA SER A 172 32.61 6.92 2.15
C SER A 172 32.99 5.58 2.78
N GLU A 173 32.26 4.50 2.49
CA GLU A 173 32.53 3.17 3.05
C GLU A 173 33.31 2.28 2.07
N ASN A 174 34.51 1.94 2.49
CA ASN A 174 35.37 0.85 1.99
C ASN A 174 34.72 -0.52 2.20
N ASP A 175 33.50 -0.74 1.70
CA ASP A 175 32.70 -1.90 2.10
C ASP A 175 32.79 -3.06 1.09
N ASN A 176 33.68 -4.00 1.42
CA ASN A 176 33.76 -5.37 0.88
C ASN A 176 32.53 -6.23 1.26
N SER A 177 31.37 -5.63 1.50
CA SER A 177 30.25 -6.27 2.23
C SER A 177 29.07 -6.68 1.36
N TYR A 178 29.22 -6.64 0.03
CA TYR A 178 28.27 -7.26 -0.91
C TYR A 178 28.94 -8.32 -1.80
N MET A 179 29.67 -9.25 -1.18
CA MET A 179 29.93 -10.54 -1.81
C MET A 179 28.78 -11.50 -1.44
N THR A 180 27.65 -11.38 -2.13
CA THR A 180 26.54 -12.33 -1.98
C THR A 180 26.98 -13.70 -2.50
N LEU A 181 26.76 -14.74 -1.69
CA LEU A 181 27.03 -16.17 -1.92
C LEU A 181 26.32 -16.80 -3.14
N TRP A 182 25.81 -16.01 -4.08
CA TRP A 182 25.04 -16.45 -5.24
C TRP A 182 25.71 -16.12 -6.58
N LYS A 183 27.04 -16.00 -6.60
CA LYS A 183 27.78 -16.03 -7.86
C LYS A 183 27.75 -17.46 -8.40
N LYS A 184 26.87 -17.68 -9.38
CA LYS A 184 26.79 -18.90 -10.21
C LYS A 184 28.20 -19.27 -10.66
N GLY A 185 28.67 -20.46 -10.30
CA GLY A 185 29.90 -21.01 -10.86
C GLY A 185 29.72 -21.15 -12.37
N SER A 186 30.61 -20.48 -13.12
CA SER A 186 30.91 -20.81 -14.51
C SER A 186 32.16 -21.66 -14.52
#